data_AF-A0A349Z5B9-F1
#
_entry.id   AF-A0A349Z5B9-F1
#
_cell.length_a   1.000
_cell.length_b   1.000
_cell.length_c   1.000
_cell.angle_alpha   90.00
_cell.angle_beta   90.00
_cell.angle_gamma   90.00
#
_symmetry.space_group_name_H-M   'P 1'
#
loop_
_entity.id
_entity.type
_entity.pdbx_description
1 polymer ?
#
loop_
_entity_poly.entity_id
_entity_poly.type
_entity_poly.pdbx_seq_one_letter_code
_entity_poly.pdbx_strand_id
1 'polypeptide(L)'
;MRGVDWAAMKQKYQPLVARITDRAELNDVLGQMTGELNVLHSQVYGGDTPQEPDRPAPASLGANLLQTDEGVQIASIYQYDNEVPAKASPLLKPGTDAKEGDIITSINARPINTLAELNQALLNQAGRQVLLGLSRNGEALQTIVYPVSNRTDARLRYQDWTTRNRQKV
;
A
#
# COMPACT_ATOMS: atom_id res chain seq x y z
N MET A 1 -28.52 -23.76 -10.08
CA MET A 1 -27.68 -22.67 -10.63
C MET A 1 -28.56 -21.52 -11.14
N ARG A 2 -29.42 -20.91 -10.30
CA ARG A 2 -30.27 -19.73 -10.65
C ARG A 2 -30.98 -19.76 -12.02
N GLY A 3 -31.43 -20.93 -12.47
CA GLY A 3 -32.10 -21.10 -13.77
C GLY A 3 -31.17 -21.04 -14.99
N VAL A 4 -29.86 -20.92 -14.80
CA VAL A 4 -28.86 -20.93 -15.88
C VAL A 4 -28.62 -22.36 -16.34
N ASP A 5 -28.71 -22.59 -17.65
CA ASP A 5 -28.31 -23.84 -18.29
C ASP A 5 -26.78 -23.89 -18.41
N TRP A 6 -26.15 -24.67 -17.54
CA TRP A 6 -24.69 -24.76 -17.49
C TRP A 6 -24.09 -25.56 -18.64
N ALA A 7 -24.84 -26.49 -19.24
CA ALA A 7 -24.40 -27.19 -20.43
C ALA A 7 -24.36 -26.22 -21.61
N ALA A 8 -25.39 -25.39 -21.76
CA ALA A 8 -25.42 -24.33 -22.78
C ALA A 8 -24.32 -23.28 -22.55
N MET A 9 -24.08 -22.86 -21.30
CA MET A 9 -22.98 -21.92 -21.00
C MET A 9 -21.62 -22.52 -21.34
N LYS A 10 -21.37 -23.78 -20.96
CA LYS A 10 -20.13 -24.47 -21.36
C LYS A 10 -19.98 -24.46 -22.89
N GLN A 11 -21.01 -24.81 -23.64
CA GLN A 11 -20.96 -24.80 -25.11
C GLN A 11 -20.68 -23.39 -25.68
N LYS A 12 -21.25 -22.34 -25.09
CA LYS A 12 -21.03 -20.94 -25.48
C LYS A 12 -19.56 -20.51 -25.29
N TYR A 13 -18.96 -20.83 -24.15
CA TYR A 13 -17.61 -20.35 -23.80
C TYR A 13 -16.47 -21.29 -24.24
N GLN A 14 -16.74 -22.59 -24.41
CA GLN A 14 -15.73 -23.60 -24.75
C GLN A 14 -14.90 -23.30 -26.02
N PRO A 15 -15.47 -22.78 -27.12
CA PRO A 15 -14.68 -22.44 -28.32
C PRO A 15 -13.60 -21.37 -28.06
N LEU A 16 -13.80 -20.50 -27.06
CA LEU A 16 -12.83 -19.45 -26.72
C LEU A 16 -11.55 -20.03 -26.12
N VAL A 17 -11.63 -21.21 -25.49
CA VAL A 17 -10.49 -21.86 -24.86
C VAL A 17 -9.38 -22.16 -25.87
N ALA A 18 -9.73 -22.45 -27.12
CA ALA A 18 -8.76 -22.73 -28.18
C ALA A 18 -7.90 -21.50 -28.56
N ARG A 19 -8.27 -20.29 -28.13
CA ARG A 19 -7.55 -19.04 -28.43
C ARG A 19 -6.69 -18.54 -27.27
N ILE A 20 -6.74 -19.22 -26.13
CA ILE A 20 -6.07 -18.80 -24.90
C ILE A 20 -4.58 -19.10 -24.99
N THR A 21 -3.79 -18.11 -24.63
CA THR A 21 -2.32 -18.16 -24.57
C THR A 21 -1.78 -17.87 -23.16
N ASP A 22 -2.58 -17.24 -22.29
CA ASP A 22 -2.18 -16.91 -20.92
C ASP A 22 -3.27 -17.23 -19.88
N ARG A 23 -2.84 -17.45 -18.63
CA ARG A 23 -3.75 -17.72 -17.50
C ARG A 23 -4.75 -16.58 -17.27
N ALA A 24 -4.39 -15.32 -17.51
CA ALA A 24 -5.28 -14.18 -17.37
C ALA A 24 -6.44 -14.22 -18.37
N GLU A 25 -6.18 -14.65 -19.61
CA GLU A 25 -7.22 -14.80 -20.65
C GLU A 25 -8.21 -15.92 -20.28
N LEU A 26 -7.72 -17.01 -19.67
CA LEU A 26 -8.59 -18.05 -19.12
C LEU A 26 -9.43 -17.53 -17.96
N ASN A 27 -8.85 -16.76 -17.05
CA ASN A 27 -9.59 -16.15 -15.96
C ASN A 27 -10.69 -15.21 -16.48
N ASP A 28 -10.45 -14.50 -17.59
CA ASP A 28 -11.46 -13.65 -18.23
C ASP A 28 -12.63 -14.47 -18.78
N VAL A 29 -12.36 -15.53 -19.56
CA VAL A 29 -13.40 -16.42 -20.08
C VAL A 29 -14.21 -17.08 -18.96
N LEU A 30 -13.52 -17.57 -17.92
CA LEU A 30 -14.17 -18.15 -16.73
C LEU A 30 -14.98 -17.08 -15.98
N GLY A 31 -14.47 -15.86 -15.86
CA GLY A 31 -15.15 -14.72 -15.25
C GLY A 31 -16.46 -14.40 -15.96
N GLN A 32 -16.44 -14.29 -17.29
CA GLN A 32 -17.64 -14.09 -18.10
C GLN A 32 -18.65 -15.24 -17.92
N MET A 33 -18.18 -16.49 -17.94
CA MET A 33 -19.03 -17.67 -17.73
C MET A 33 -19.67 -17.68 -16.34
N THR A 34 -18.91 -17.36 -15.28
CA THR A 34 -19.46 -17.22 -13.91
C THR A 34 -20.40 -16.04 -13.77
N GLY A 35 -20.24 -14.99 -14.58
CA GLY A 35 -21.12 -13.82 -14.63
C GLY A 35 -22.57 -14.15 -14.99
N GLU A 36 -22.80 -15.19 -15.80
CA GLU A 36 -24.14 -15.68 -16.17
C GLU A 36 -25.02 -16.03 -14.96
N LEU A 37 -24.38 -16.39 -13.84
CA LEU A 37 -25.08 -16.72 -12.60
C LEU A 37 -25.73 -15.51 -11.94
N ASN A 38 -25.32 -14.27 -12.26
CA ASN A 38 -25.83 -13.04 -11.62
C ASN A 38 -25.78 -13.11 -10.08
N VAL A 39 -24.66 -13.57 -9.54
CA VAL A 39 -24.40 -13.67 -8.08
C VAL A 39 -23.17 -12.88 -7.69
N LEU A 40 -23.21 -12.36 -6.46
CA LEU A 40 -22.03 -11.81 -5.80
C LEU A 40 -21.10 -12.94 -5.31
N HIS A 41 -19.84 -12.61 -5.05
CA HIS A 41 -18.82 -13.52 -4.50
C HIS A 41 -18.45 -14.71 -5.41
N SER A 42 -18.59 -14.58 -6.72
CA SER A 42 -18.17 -15.58 -7.72
C SER A 42 -17.06 -15.05 -8.63
N GLN A 43 -16.08 -14.35 -8.03
CA GLN A 43 -14.94 -13.81 -8.77
C GLN A 43 -13.95 -14.92 -9.14
N VAL A 44 -13.40 -14.83 -10.34
CA VAL A 44 -12.28 -15.66 -10.81
C VAL A 44 -11.00 -14.82 -10.74
N TYR A 45 -9.99 -15.29 -10.01
CA TYR A 45 -8.70 -14.62 -9.87
C TYR A 45 -7.57 -15.64 -9.66
N GLY A 46 -6.33 -15.23 -9.97
CA GLY A 46 -5.12 -16.01 -9.70
C GLY A 46 -4.95 -17.27 -10.56
N GLY A 47 -4.33 -18.29 -9.96
CA GLY A 47 -3.79 -19.45 -10.66
C GLY A 47 -2.36 -19.21 -11.13
N ASP A 48 -1.94 -19.95 -12.16
CA ASP A 48 -0.58 -19.90 -12.72
C ASP A 48 -0.33 -18.65 -13.58
N THR A 49 -0.59 -17.46 -13.02
CA THR A 49 -0.23 -16.20 -13.66
C THR A 49 1.26 -15.93 -13.46
N PRO A 50 1.96 -15.35 -14.45
CA PRO A 50 3.37 -14.99 -14.31
C PRO A 50 3.62 -14.21 -13.01
N GLN A 51 4.58 -14.69 -12.21
CA GLN A 51 5.04 -14.01 -11.01
C GLN A 51 6.36 -13.33 -11.31
N GLU A 52 6.50 -12.07 -10.92
CA GLU A 52 7.75 -11.32 -11.00
C GLU A 52 8.36 -11.28 -9.60
N PRO A 53 9.31 -12.17 -9.25
CA PRO A 53 9.84 -12.29 -7.90
C PRO A 53 10.59 -11.03 -7.45
N ASP A 54 11.17 -10.28 -8.38
CA ASP A 54 11.94 -9.05 -8.13
C ASP A 54 11.11 -7.78 -8.29
N ARG A 55 9.78 -7.89 -8.35
CA ARG A 55 8.89 -6.73 -8.48
C ARG A 55 9.14 -5.76 -7.33
N PRO A 56 9.48 -4.48 -7.60
CA PRO A 56 9.71 -3.50 -6.55
C PRO A 56 8.49 -3.35 -5.64
N ALA A 57 8.69 -3.56 -4.35
CA ALA A 57 7.65 -3.46 -3.35
C ALA A 57 7.67 -2.06 -2.70
N PRO A 58 6.57 -1.30 -2.74
CA PRO A 58 6.50 -0.01 -2.06
C PRO A 58 6.52 -0.17 -0.55
N ALA A 59 7.13 0.80 0.13
CA ALA A 59 7.11 0.93 1.57
C ALA A 59 6.62 2.33 1.99
N SER A 60 6.09 2.43 3.20
CA SER A 60 5.50 3.65 3.74
C SER A 60 6.08 3.98 5.11
N LEU A 61 6.14 5.28 5.42
CA LEU A 61 6.51 5.82 6.73
C LEU A 61 5.31 5.93 7.68
N GLY A 62 4.09 5.58 7.22
CA GLY A 62 2.86 5.66 8.00
C GLY A 62 2.44 7.09 8.33
N ALA A 63 2.51 7.97 7.33
CA ALA A 63 2.10 9.35 7.39
C ALA A 63 1.53 9.80 6.04
N ASN A 64 0.73 10.86 6.06
CA ASN A 64 0.42 11.63 4.89
C ASN A 64 1.59 12.60 4.63
N LEU A 65 2.14 12.53 3.43
CA LEU A 65 3.24 13.38 2.99
C LEU A 65 2.72 14.33 1.90
N LEU A 66 3.17 15.58 1.94
CA LEU A 66 2.80 16.59 0.95
C LEU A 66 4.07 17.15 0.30
N GLN A 67 3.97 17.42 -1.00
CA GLN A 67 4.97 18.22 -1.69
C GLN A 67 4.69 19.70 -1.39
N THR A 68 5.71 20.41 -0.91
CA THR A 68 5.70 21.86 -0.72
C THR A 68 6.88 22.49 -1.46
N ASP A 69 6.95 23.82 -1.47
CA ASP A 69 8.08 24.56 -2.03
C ASP A 69 9.38 24.34 -1.23
N GLU A 70 9.26 23.96 0.04
CA GLU A 70 10.38 23.67 0.95
C GLU A 70 10.88 22.22 0.86
N GLY A 71 10.11 21.32 0.20
CA GLY A 71 10.44 19.92 0.03
C GLY A 71 9.27 18.99 0.34
N VAL A 72 9.55 17.80 0.88
CA VAL A 72 8.51 16.83 1.25
C VAL A 72 8.16 16.96 2.72
N GLN A 73 6.99 17.51 3.03
CA GLN A 73 6.54 17.74 4.39
C GLN A 73 5.75 16.55 4.96
N ILE A 74 5.95 16.25 6.25
CA ILE A 74 5.09 15.36 7.03
C ILE A 74 3.81 16.13 7.40
N ALA A 75 2.74 15.94 6.63
CA ALA A 75 1.49 16.68 6.84
C ALA A 75 0.67 16.15 8.01
N SER A 76 0.56 14.82 8.13
CA SER A 76 0.01 14.19 9.32
C SER A 76 0.59 12.80 9.53
N ILE A 77 0.78 12.39 10.78
CA ILE A 77 1.24 11.03 11.10
C ILE A 77 0.06 10.17 11.51
N TYR A 78 0.00 8.91 11.05
CA TYR A 78 -1.11 8.02 11.34
C TYR A 78 -1.15 7.68 12.83
N GLN A 79 -2.26 8.07 13.46
CA GLN A 79 -2.53 7.86 14.87
C GLN A 79 -2.82 6.38 15.16
N TYR A 80 -2.55 5.99 16.39
CA TYR A 80 -2.76 4.64 16.88
C TYR A 80 -3.39 4.69 18.28
N ASP A 81 -3.69 3.52 18.82
CA ASP A 81 -4.17 3.41 20.20
C ASP A 81 -2.96 3.45 21.14
N ASN A 82 -2.83 4.51 21.94
CA ASN A 82 -1.67 4.74 22.80
C ASN A 82 -1.47 3.63 23.85
N GLU A 83 -2.53 2.89 24.20
CA GLU A 83 -2.43 1.72 25.09
C GLU A 83 -1.76 0.51 24.42
N VAL A 84 -1.60 0.54 23.09
CA VAL A 84 -0.95 -0.52 22.30
C VAL A 84 0.22 0.04 21.47
N PRO A 85 1.37 0.39 22.08
CA PRO A 85 2.55 0.95 21.40
C PRO A 85 3.11 0.09 20.27
N ALA A 86 2.86 -1.22 20.32
CA ALA A 86 3.21 -2.14 19.23
C ALA A 86 2.58 -1.73 17.88
N LYS A 87 1.39 -1.11 17.91
CA LYS A 87 0.65 -0.64 16.73
C LYS A 87 1.02 0.78 16.25
N ALA A 88 1.97 1.45 16.90
CA ALA A 88 2.42 2.76 16.46
C ALA A 88 2.86 2.73 14.99
N SER A 89 2.48 3.77 14.24
CA SER A 89 2.99 4.00 12.90
C SER A 89 4.51 4.23 12.95
N PRO A 90 5.26 3.96 11.86
CA PRO A 90 6.72 4.04 11.87
C PRO A 90 7.26 5.36 12.42
N LEU A 91 6.68 6.50 12.02
CA LEU A 91 7.12 7.82 12.47
C LEU A 91 6.71 8.18 13.91
N LEU A 92 5.73 7.48 14.50
CA LEU A 92 5.37 7.61 15.92
C LEU A 92 6.01 6.54 16.82
N LYS A 93 6.88 5.68 16.28
CA LYS A 93 7.61 4.71 17.12
C LYS A 93 8.51 5.46 18.11
N PRO A 94 8.61 4.99 19.37
CA PRO A 94 9.55 5.55 20.34
C PRO A 94 10.97 5.63 19.77
N GLY A 95 11.61 6.78 19.96
CA GLY A 95 12.96 7.05 19.43
C GLY A 95 13.02 7.63 18.02
N THR A 96 11.90 7.71 17.29
CA THR A 96 11.90 8.30 15.94
C THR A 96 11.93 9.85 15.98
N ASP A 97 11.34 10.48 17.00
CA ASP A 97 11.21 11.95 17.14
C ASP A 97 10.85 12.68 15.83
N ALA A 98 10.00 12.09 14.98
CA ALA A 98 9.43 12.77 13.82
C ALA A 98 8.12 13.47 14.22
N LYS A 99 7.87 14.67 13.68
CA LYS A 99 6.69 15.47 13.98
C LYS A 99 5.98 15.92 12.71
N GLU A 100 4.69 16.15 12.84
CA GLU A 100 3.92 16.86 11.81
C GLU A 100 4.54 18.25 11.60
N GLY A 101 4.74 18.62 10.33
CA GLY A 101 5.43 19.84 9.93
C GLY A 101 6.90 19.66 9.53
N ASP A 102 7.58 18.59 9.98
CA ASP A 102 8.98 18.34 9.61
C ASP A 102 9.11 18.11 8.09
N ILE A 103 10.20 18.61 7.50
CA ILE A 103 10.55 18.38 6.09
C ILE A 103 11.50 17.20 5.99
N ILE A 104 11.18 16.21 5.15
CA ILE A 104 12.07 15.09 4.83
C ILE A 104 13.13 15.56 3.85
N THR A 105 14.38 15.55 4.29
CA THR A 105 15.53 16.06 3.53
C THR A 105 16.38 14.95 2.93
N SER A 106 16.37 13.74 3.52
CA SER A 106 17.11 12.60 2.96
C SER A 106 16.60 11.23 3.42
N ILE A 107 16.87 10.21 2.60
CA ILE A 107 16.67 8.79 2.91
C ILE A 107 17.99 8.07 2.68
N ASN A 108 18.55 7.42 3.70
CA ASN A 108 19.84 6.75 3.67
C ASN A 108 20.96 7.64 3.11
N ALA A 109 21.04 8.87 3.64
CA ALA A 109 21.96 9.93 3.22
C ALA A 109 21.83 10.40 1.75
N ARG A 110 20.79 9.94 1.02
CA ARG A 110 20.46 10.45 -0.31
C ARG A 110 19.50 11.63 -0.17
N PRO A 111 19.82 12.81 -0.70
CA PRO A 111 18.93 13.97 -0.66
C PRO A 111 17.57 13.66 -1.30
N ILE A 112 16.51 14.19 -0.72
CA ILE A 112 15.13 14.07 -1.20
C ILE A 112 14.53 15.47 -1.28
N ASN A 113 14.06 15.84 -2.46
CA ASN A 113 13.39 17.11 -2.72
C ASN A 113 11.94 16.89 -3.16
N THR A 114 11.64 15.71 -3.72
CA THR A 114 10.31 15.41 -4.26
C THR A 114 9.69 14.14 -3.68
N LEU A 115 8.35 14.09 -3.69
CA LEU A 115 7.60 12.87 -3.35
C LEU A 115 7.98 11.69 -4.26
N ALA A 116 8.32 11.95 -5.53
CA ALA A 116 8.74 10.91 -6.46
C ALA A 116 10.08 10.28 -6.02
N GLU A 117 11.06 11.12 -5.70
CA GLU A 117 12.36 10.68 -5.16
C GLU A 117 12.19 9.91 -3.85
N LEU A 118 11.33 10.42 -2.95
CA LEU A 118 11.02 9.75 -1.68
C LEU A 118 10.46 8.34 -1.92
N ASN A 119 9.42 8.24 -2.75
CA ASN A 119 8.77 6.96 -3.03
C ASN A 119 9.73 5.97 -3.69
N GLN A 120 10.60 6.45 -4.59
CA GLN A 120 11.62 5.64 -5.21
C GLN A 120 12.66 5.14 -4.19
N ALA A 121 13.11 6.01 -3.27
CA ALA A 121 14.08 5.66 -2.24
C ALA A 121 13.53 4.64 -1.21
N LEU A 122 12.20 4.61 -1.01
CA LEU A 122 11.52 3.67 -0.12
C LEU A 122 11.21 2.31 -0.75
N LEU A 123 11.41 2.13 -2.07
CA LEU A 123 11.21 0.83 -2.71
C LEU A 123 12.08 -0.24 -2.02
N ASN A 124 11.44 -1.38 -1.69
CA ASN A 124 12.05 -2.52 -1.02
C ASN A 124 12.64 -2.23 0.38
N GLN A 125 12.25 -1.12 1.02
CA GLN A 125 12.71 -0.74 2.38
C GLN A 125 11.78 -1.21 3.51
N ALA A 126 10.69 -1.90 3.20
CA ALA A 126 9.77 -2.40 4.21
C ALA A 126 10.48 -3.35 5.19
N GLY A 127 10.36 -3.08 6.50
CA GLY A 127 11.01 -3.84 7.58
C GLY A 127 12.52 -3.64 7.70
N ARG A 128 13.13 -2.82 6.83
CA ARG A 128 14.55 -2.49 6.88
C ARG A 128 14.77 -1.19 7.63
N GLN A 129 15.93 -1.08 8.27
CA GLN A 129 16.33 0.16 8.91
C GLN A 129 16.62 1.23 7.84
N VAL A 130 15.99 2.39 7.96
CA VAL A 130 16.21 3.55 7.11
C VAL A 130 16.66 4.73 7.98
N LEU A 131 17.76 5.37 7.58
CA LEU A 131 18.17 6.65 8.13
C LEU A 131 17.40 7.77 7.45
N LEU A 132 16.50 8.41 8.17
CA LEU A 132 15.70 9.54 7.71
C LEU A 132 16.38 10.84 8.15
N GLY A 133 16.68 11.71 7.19
CA GLY A 133 17.04 13.10 7.47
C GLY A 133 15.79 13.96 7.47
N LEU A 134 15.68 14.81 8.47
CA LEU A 134 14.56 15.72 8.68
C LEU A 134 15.10 17.14 8.90
N SER A 135 14.29 18.15 8.57
CA SER A 135 14.48 19.53 8.99
C SER A 135 13.26 19.99 9.77
N ARG A 136 13.51 20.55 10.96
CA ARG A 136 12.49 21.12 11.85
C ARG A 136 12.87 22.57 12.12
N ASN A 137 12.06 23.51 11.64
CA ASN A 137 12.32 24.95 11.81
C ASN A 137 13.73 25.38 11.38
N GLY A 138 14.29 24.76 10.33
CA GLY A 138 15.64 25.02 9.84
C GLY A 138 16.76 24.23 10.53
N GLU A 139 16.48 23.53 11.63
CA GLU A 139 17.45 22.65 12.28
C GLU A 139 17.45 21.27 11.64
N ALA A 140 18.63 20.74 11.31
CA ALA A 140 18.79 19.41 10.76
C ALA A 140 18.78 18.35 11.87
N LEU A 141 18.00 17.30 11.69
CA LEU A 141 17.96 16.15 12.57
C LEU A 141 17.93 14.84 11.79
N GLN A 142 18.39 13.77 12.43
CA GLN A 142 18.43 12.44 11.83
C GLN A 142 17.78 11.44 12.77
N THR A 143 17.07 10.48 12.18
CA THR A 143 16.40 9.45 12.93
C THR A 143 16.36 8.13 12.18
N ILE A 144 16.19 7.04 12.92
CA ILE A 144 16.03 5.72 12.36
C ILE A 144 14.55 5.37 12.34
N VAL A 145 14.06 4.96 11.16
CA VAL A 145 12.70 4.49 10.96
C VAL A 145 12.70 3.11 10.29
N TYR A 146 11.65 2.34 10.55
CA TYR A 146 11.40 1.05 9.90
C TYR A 146 10.14 1.19 9.03
N PRO A 147 10.28 1.50 7.73
CA PRO A 147 9.13 1.60 6.84
C PRO A 147 8.33 0.30 6.81
N VAL A 148 7.05 0.39 6.51
CA VAL A 148 6.15 -0.77 6.47
C VAL A 148 5.67 -1.06 5.05
N SER A 149 5.28 -2.31 4.80
CA SER A 149 4.67 -2.68 3.52
C SER A 149 3.38 -1.90 3.25
N ASN A 150 3.01 -1.76 1.97
CA ASN A 150 1.73 -1.15 1.58
C ASN A 150 0.50 -1.83 2.23
N ARG A 151 0.54 -3.15 2.45
CA ARG A 151 -0.54 -3.88 3.16
C ARG A 151 -0.67 -3.43 4.62
N THR A 152 0.46 -3.18 5.28
CA THR A 152 0.47 -2.66 6.65
C THR A 152 0.03 -1.20 6.68
N ASP A 153 0.49 -0.39 5.73
CA ASP A 153 0.08 1.02 5.59
C ASP A 153 -1.44 1.18 5.49
N ALA A 154 -2.11 0.36 4.67
CA ALA A 154 -3.57 0.36 4.57
C ALA A 154 -4.27 0.13 5.92
N ARG A 155 -3.70 -0.72 6.78
CA ARG A 155 -4.22 -0.95 8.14
C ARG A 155 -3.96 0.25 9.06
N LEU A 156 -2.79 0.90 8.93
CA LEU A 156 -2.47 2.11 9.70
C LEU A 156 -3.42 3.26 9.34
N ARG A 157 -3.74 3.45 8.06
CA ARG A 157 -4.73 4.46 7.62
C ARG A 157 -6.11 4.20 8.20
N TYR A 158 -6.55 2.95 8.19
CA TYR A 158 -7.83 2.57 8.81
C TYR A 158 -7.81 2.80 10.32
N GLN A 159 -6.71 2.46 10.98
CA GLN A 159 -6.55 2.70 12.42
C GLN A 159 -6.57 4.20 12.73
N ASP A 160 -5.84 5.03 12.00
CA ASP A 160 -5.86 6.49 12.13
C ASP A 160 -7.29 7.05 12.00
N TRP A 161 -8.03 6.63 10.97
CA TRP A 161 -9.41 7.05 10.77
C TRP A 161 -10.32 6.66 11.95
N THR A 162 -10.25 5.41 12.39
CA THR A 162 -11.06 4.93 13.55
C THR A 162 -10.69 5.65 14.84
N THR A 163 -9.39 5.82 15.14
CA THR A 163 -8.91 6.54 16.33
C THR A 163 -9.37 8.00 16.31
N ARG A 164 -9.19 8.71 15.19
CA ARG A 164 -9.61 10.12 15.06
C ARG A 164 -11.12 10.28 15.19
N ASN A 165 -11.92 9.34 14.69
CA ASN A 165 -13.37 9.39 14.87
C ASN A 165 -13.79 9.10 16.31
N ARG A 166 -13.12 8.17 17.00
CA ARG A 166 -13.38 7.90 18.42
C ARG A 166 -13.09 9.12 19.29
N GLN A 167 -12.06 9.91 18.97
CA GLN A 167 -11.70 11.12 19.73
C GLN A 167 -12.68 12.29 19.56
N LYS A 168 -13.56 12.25 18.54
CA LYS A 168 -14.54 13.32 18.28
C LYS A 168 -15.84 13.17 19.05
N VAL A 169 -16.08 12.00 19.64
CA VAL A 169 -17.32 11.62 20.35
C VAL A 169 -17.02 11.36 21.81
#